data_AF-A0A9W8N5U2-F1
#
_entry.id   AF-A0A9W8N5U2-F1
#
_cell.length_a   1.000
_cell.length_b   1.000
_cell.length_c   1.000
_cell.angle_alpha   90.00
_cell.angle_beta   90.00
_cell.angle_gamma   90.00
#
_symmetry.space_group_name_H-M   'P 1'
#
loop_
_entity.id
_entity.type
_entity.pdbx_description
1 polymer ?
#
loop_
_entity_poly.entity_id
_entity_poly.type
_entity_poly.pdbx_seq_one_letter_code
_entity_poly.pdbx_strand_id
1 'polypeptide(L)'
;MSHCHDEHAGHSHGDGHHDHEHDHSDDITPALQHSLYEHVQFDDITTLNESERDSGKAVVKKTWAERLQVEPELASDADEQLIVNIP
;
A
#
# COMPACT_ATOMS: atom_id res chain seq x y z
N MET A 1 9.19 30.60 -49.77
CA MET A 1 8.17 31.64 -49.55
C MET A 1 7.89 31.69 -48.07
N SER A 2 8.05 32.87 -47.48
CA SER A 2 7.97 33.19 -46.05
C SER A 2 6.51 33.31 -45.57
N HIS A 3 6.24 32.95 -44.30
CA HIS A 3 5.27 33.51 -43.30
C HIS A 3 3.94 34.14 -43.81
N CYS A 4 2.73 33.93 -43.29
CA CYS A 4 2.20 33.98 -41.90
C CYS A 4 0.72 33.53 -41.81
N HIS A 5 0.26 33.23 -40.59
CA HIS A 5 -1.05 33.52 -39.97
C HIS A 5 -0.93 33.01 -38.51
N ASP A 6 -0.55 33.83 -37.52
CA ASP A 6 -1.38 34.74 -36.70
C ASP A 6 -2.90 34.74 -36.90
N GLU A 7 -3.62 35.15 -35.86
CA GLU A 7 -5.09 35.20 -35.69
C GLU A 7 -5.80 33.91 -35.17
N HIS A 8 -5.63 33.57 -33.88
CA HIS A 8 -6.72 32.94 -33.13
C HIS A 8 -7.01 33.70 -31.83
N ALA A 9 -8.10 34.46 -31.91
CA ALA A 9 -8.70 35.24 -30.86
C ALA A 9 -9.24 34.38 -29.70
N GLY A 10 -8.82 34.73 -28.49
CA GLY A 10 -9.65 34.78 -27.28
C GLY A 10 -10.59 33.61 -27.01
N HIS A 11 -10.05 32.49 -26.52
CA HIS A 11 -10.82 31.56 -25.70
C HIS A 11 -10.72 31.99 -24.23
N SER A 12 -11.76 32.68 -23.77
CA SER A 12 -12.01 32.94 -22.36
C SER A 12 -12.32 31.60 -21.68
N HIS A 13 -11.31 30.99 -21.05
CA HIS A 13 -11.50 29.84 -20.17
C HIS A 13 -11.98 30.39 -18.83
N GLY A 14 -13.31 30.46 -18.69
CA GLY A 14 -13.97 30.70 -17.42
C GLY A 14 -13.56 29.62 -16.43
N ASP A 15 -13.03 30.11 -15.31
CA ASP A 15 -13.10 29.58 -13.96
C ASP A 15 -14.10 28.43 -13.81
N GLY A 16 -13.57 27.21 -13.83
CA GLY A 16 -14.30 25.98 -13.60
C GLY A 16 -13.38 25.07 -12.82
N HIS A 17 -13.11 25.46 -11.57
CA HIS A 17 -12.52 24.61 -10.54
C HIS A 17 -13.37 23.33 -10.40
N HIS A 18 -13.08 22.34 -11.23
CA HIS A 18 -13.43 20.96 -10.94
C HIS A 18 -12.41 20.45 -9.93
N ASP A 19 -12.63 20.84 -8.67
CA ASP A 19 -12.18 20.08 -7.51
C ASP A 19 -12.87 18.71 -7.61
N HIS A 20 -12.27 17.83 -8.42
CA HIS A 20 -12.50 16.41 -8.29
C HIS A 20 -11.80 15.99 -7.00
N GLU A 21 -12.51 16.18 -5.88
CA GLU A 21 -12.29 15.40 -4.68
C GLU A 21 -12.41 13.93 -5.10
N HIS A 22 -11.26 13.32 -5.43
CA HIS A 22 -11.15 11.90 -5.63
C HIS A 22 -11.27 11.26 -4.24
N ASP A 23 -12.52 11.06 -3.82
CA ASP A 23 -12.87 10.24 -2.67
C ASP A 23 -12.53 8.78 -3.00
N HIS A 24 -11.28 8.41 -2.73
CA HIS A 24 -10.78 7.04 -2.83
C HIS A 24 -11.28 6.14 -1.68
N SER A 25 -12.37 6.51 -0.99
CA SER A 25 -12.95 5.63 0.04
C SER A 25 -13.41 4.27 -0.52
N ASP A 26 -13.65 4.15 -1.83
CA ASP A 26 -14.01 2.89 -2.49
C ASP A 26 -12.81 1.99 -2.84
N ASP A 27 -11.56 2.47 -2.75
CA ASP A 27 -10.35 1.70 -3.12
C ASP A 27 -9.97 0.63 -2.06
N ILE A 28 -10.56 0.67 -0.86
CA ILE A 28 -10.26 -0.30 0.22
C ILE A 28 -11.08 -1.58 0.07
N THR A 29 -12.28 -1.48 -0.49
CA THR A 29 -13.27 -2.56 -0.54
C THR A 29 -12.78 -3.82 -1.28
N PRO A 30 -12.08 -3.73 -2.44
CA PRO A 30 -11.58 -4.91 -3.13
C PRO A 30 -10.44 -5.63 -2.41
N ALA A 31 -9.55 -4.88 -1.74
CA ALA A 31 -8.38 -5.44 -1.07
C ALA A 31 -8.75 -6.25 0.19
N LEU A 32 -9.81 -5.84 0.89
CA LEU A 32 -10.32 -6.57 2.04
C LEU A 32 -11.08 -7.84 1.62
N GLN A 33 -11.81 -7.78 0.50
CA GLN A 33 -12.61 -8.90 -0.05
C GLN A 33 -11.76 -10.06 -0.58
N HIS A 34 -10.52 -9.80 -0.99
CA HIS A 34 -9.58 -10.83 -1.48
C HIS A 34 -8.44 -11.13 -0.49
N SER A 35 -8.57 -10.70 0.76
CA SER A 35 -7.54 -10.91 1.75
C SER A 35 -7.45 -12.38 2.14
N LEU A 36 -6.28 -12.99 1.94
CA LEU A 36 -5.98 -14.34 2.45
C LEU A 36 -5.84 -14.38 3.97
N TYR A 37 -5.89 -13.21 4.63
CA TYR A 37 -5.71 -13.06 6.07
C TYR A 37 -6.61 -13.97 6.89
N GLU A 38 -7.88 -14.18 6.49
CA GLU A 38 -8.81 -15.09 7.19
C GLU A 38 -8.46 -16.57 7.02
N HIS A 39 -7.63 -16.92 6.03
CA HIS A 39 -7.22 -18.28 5.74
C HIS A 39 -5.85 -18.65 6.35
N VAL A 40 -5.14 -17.68 6.91
CA VAL A 40 -3.81 -17.90 7.48
C VAL A 40 -3.91 -18.46 8.91
N GLN A 41 -3.26 -19.60 9.17
CA GLN A 41 -3.09 -20.12 10.52
C GLN A 41 -1.89 -19.44 11.21
N PHE A 42 -2.15 -18.31 11.87
CA PHE A 42 -1.07 -17.47 12.42
C PHE A 42 -0.19 -18.14 13.50
N ASP A 43 -0.73 -19.10 14.25
CA ASP A 43 0.02 -19.81 15.30
C ASP A 43 1.09 -20.75 14.74
N ASP A 44 0.86 -21.28 13.52
CA ASP A 44 1.73 -22.24 12.84
C ASP A 44 2.74 -21.57 11.90
N ILE A 45 2.70 -20.24 11.75
CA ILE A 45 3.69 -19.48 10.99
C ILE A 45 5.08 -19.72 11.59
N THR A 46 6.09 -19.90 10.75
CA THR A 46 7.47 -20.03 11.22
C THR A 46 8.34 -18.98 10.56
N THR A 47 9.11 -18.25 11.34
CA THR A 47 10.04 -17.24 10.84
C THR A 47 11.47 -17.65 11.18
N LEU A 48 12.35 -17.61 10.19
CA LEU A 48 13.78 -17.87 10.33
C LEU A 48 14.55 -16.57 10.15
N ASN A 49 15.64 -16.44 10.91
CA ASN A 49 16.52 -15.27 10.96
C ASN A 49 15.89 -14.01 11.59
N GLU A 50 14.84 -14.15 12.43
CA GLU A 50 14.31 -13.04 13.23
C GLU A 50 15.17 -12.75 14.47
N SER A 51 15.39 -11.47 14.78
CA SER A 51 16.12 -11.03 15.98
C SER A 51 15.32 -11.28 17.26
N GLU A 52 14.00 -11.05 17.19
CA GLU A 52 13.06 -11.30 18.27
C GLU A 52 12.16 -12.48 17.93
N ARG A 53 12.00 -13.38 18.89
CA ARG A 53 11.17 -14.57 18.73
C ARG A 53 9.71 -14.21 18.48
N ASP A 54 9.10 -14.87 17.50
CA ASP A 54 7.70 -14.69 17.11
C ASP A 54 7.37 -13.26 16.57
N SER A 55 8.39 -12.43 16.29
CA SER A 55 8.21 -11.09 15.70
C SER A 55 7.65 -11.16 14.27
N GLY A 56 8.07 -12.15 13.48
CA GLY A 56 7.52 -12.36 12.15
C GLY A 56 6.04 -12.75 12.19
N LYS A 57 5.61 -13.53 13.19
CA LYS A 57 4.19 -13.81 13.42
C LYS A 57 3.42 -12.55 13.77
N ALA A 58 3.98 -11.71 14.64
CA ALA A 58 3.35 -10.47 15.07
C ALA A 58 3.14 -9.50 13.88
N VAL A 59 4.13 -9.40 12.99
CA VAL A 59 4.01 -8.57 11.78
C VAL A 59 2.97 -9.12 10.81
N VAL A 60 2.92 -10.44 10.57
CA VAL A 60 1.91 -11.04 9.68
C VAL A 60 0.49 -10.90 10.24
N LYS A 61 0.33 -10.82 11.57
CA LYS A 61 -0.94 -10.52 12.24
C LYS A 61 -1.40 -9.06 12.12
N LYS A 62 -0.64 -8.16 11.47
CA LYS A 62 -1.13 -6.80 11.23
C LYS A 62 -2.32 -6.84 10.28
N THR A 63 -3.43 -6.25 10.70
CA THR A 63 -4.57 -6.06 9.82
C THR A 63 -4.30 -4.97 8.80
N TRP A 64 -5.14 -4.87 7.77
CA TRP A 64 -5.06 -3.79 6.78
C TRP A 64 -5.07 -2.39 7.42
N ALA A 65 -5.83 -2.21 8.51
CA ALA A 65 -5.90 -0.95 9.24
C ALA A 65 -4.58 -0.61 9.96
N GLU A 66 -3.84 -1.63 10.39
CA GLU A 66 -2.61 -1.52 11.17
C GLU A 66 -1.36 -1.51 10.28
N ARG A 67 -1.49 -1.62 8.95
CA ARG A 67 -0.37 -1.71 8.01
C ARG A 67 0.62 -0.53 8.07
N LEU A 68 0.16 0.63 8.52
CA LEU A 68 0.98 1.85 8.67
C LEU A 68 1.54 2.02 10.08
N GLN A 69 1.18 1.13 11.02
CA GLN A 69 1.75 1.15 12.36
C GLN A 69 3.18 0.66 12.31
N VAL A 70 4.07 1.35 13.00
CA VAL A 70 5.49 0.99 13.10
C VAL A 70 5.61 -0.35 13.82
N GLU A 71 4.94 -0.49 14.97
CA GLU A 71 4.94 -1.72 15.74
C GLU A 71 3.74 -2.61 15.38
N PRO A 72 3.87 -3.95 15.48
CA PRO A 72 5.12 -4.70 15.70
C PRO A 72 6.09 -4.59 14.51
N GLU A 73 7.39 -4.62 14.76
CA GLU A 73 8.44 -4.66 13.73
C GLU A 73 9.10 -6.04 13.63
N LEU A 74 9.62 -6.38 12.45
CA LEU A 74 10.41 -7.58 12.22
C LEU A 74 11.80 -7.13 11.75
N ALA A 75 12.80 -7.42 12.57
CA ALA A 75 14.20 -7.20 12.26
C ALA A 75 14.92 -8.55 12.13
N SER A 76 15.93 -8.58 11.28
CA SER A 76 16.79 -9.75 11.15
C SER A 76 17.91 -9.74 12.19
N ASP A 77 18.35 -10.92 12.62
CA ASP A 77 19.38 -11.05 13.66
C ASP A 77 20.81 -10.87 13.10
N ALA A 78 21.07 -11.38 11.90
CA ALA A 78 22.44 -11.51 11.39
C ALA A 78 22.69 -10.87 10.01
N ASP A 79 21.75 -11.02 9.08
CA ASP A 79 21.91 -10.60 7.68
C ASP A 79 20.59 -10.08 7.11
N GLU A 80 20.61 -9.60 5.87
CA GLU A 80 19.43 -8.99 5.23
C GLU A 80 18.32 -9.97 4.84
N GLN A 81 18.52 -11.28 5.02
CA GLN A 81 17.58 -12.31 4.57
C GLN A 81 16.66 -12.73 5.71
N LEU A 82 15.35 -12.72 5.45
CA LEU A 82 14.33 -13.26 6.34
C LEU A 82 13.50 -14.29 5.59
N ILE A 83 13.18 -15.41 6.24
CA ILE A 83 12.31 -16.44 5.66
C ILE A 83 11.08 -16.56 6.54
N VAL A 84 9.90 -16.37 5.95
CA VAL A 84 8.61 -16.54 6.62
C VAL A 84 7.85 -17.67 5.93
N ASN A 85 7.52 -18.72 6.67
CA ASN A 85 6.68 -19.82 6.21
C ASN A 85 5.25 -19.61 6.72
N ILE A 86 4.31 -19.44 5.79
CA ILE A 86 2.88 -19.34 6.07
C ILE A 86 2.22 -20.65 5.60
N PRO A 87 1.71 -21.48 6.53
CA PRO A 87 1.08 -22.75 6.19
C PRO A 87 -0.29 -22.59 5.51
#